data_AF-A0A9E2DAC8-F1
#
_entry.id   AF-A0A9E2DAC8-F1
#
_cell.length_a   1.000
_cell.length_b   1.000
_cell.length_c   1.000
_cell.angle_alpha   90.00
_cell.angle_beta   90.00
_cell.angle_gamma   90.00
#
_symmetry.space_group_name_H-M   'P 1'
#
loop_
_entity.id
_entity.type
_entity.pdbx_description
1 polymer ?
#
loop_
_entity_poly.entity_id
_entity_poly.type
_entity_poly.pdbx_seq_one_letter_code
_entity_poly.pdbx_strand_id
1 'polypeptide(L)'
;MKRGLLLCVFILSHVFVIQIGAGKISETGNIIDNQSLHSRFVSLSFKAYDVSSISASLIEVHFSRPDQDVFTSSAAILAEGKLTKGRLISFLWDHHPGLDVSYVERLVDLYIRLSNRAGVNHDIAFVQMCHETGFLKFRGDVKPDQNNFCGLGAVGNHNPGQSFPSVEAGVLAHISHLKAYASTEPIDAGVESRARFIVRGSATTFHDLTGKWATDPHYGDKIAYLLNLACSGSFVAKQKSTNRFSG
;
A
#
# COMPACT_ATOMS: atom_id res chain seq x y z
N MET A 1 -12.95 3.17 35.55
CA MET A 1 -12.46 2.28 34.46
C MET A 1 -12.07 3.11 33.24
N LYS A 2 -10.77 3.14 32.88
CA LYS A 2 -10.28 3.78 31.64
C LYS A 2 -9.91 2.70 30.63
N ARG A 3 -10.23 2.91 29.35
CA ARG A 3 -9.73 2.05 28.25
C ARG A 3 -8.28 2.47 27.97
N GLY A 4 -7.34 1.54 28.00
CA GLY A 4 -5.92 1.79 27.77
C GLY A 4 -5.28 0.63 27.00
N LEU A 5 -4.19 0.92 26.28
CA LEU A 5 -3.38 -0.07 25.58
C LEU A 5 -2.46 -0.76 26.59
N LEU A 6 -2.41 -2.09 26.59
CA LEU A 6 -1.55 -2.86 27.49
C LEU A 6 -0.29 -3.29 26.72
N LEU A 7 0.87 -2.84 27.19
CA LEU A 7 2.17 -3.28 26.66
C LEU A 7 2.74 -4.33 27.62
N CYS A 8 2.81 -5.59 27.20
CA CYS A 8 3.52 -6.63 27.95
C CYS A 8 4.89 -6.84 27.29
N VAL A 9 5.96 -6.60 28.06
CA VAL A 9 7.35 -6.86 27.66
C VAL A 9 7.78 -8.14 28.36
N PHE A 10 8.01 -9.22 27.60
CA PHE A 10 8.61 -10.44 28.13
C PHE A 10 10.11 -10.44 27.82
N ILE A 11 10.93 -10.59 28.86
CA ILE A 11 12.39 -10.77 28.73
C ILE A 11 12.65 -12.28 28.74
N LEU A 12 12.93 -12.85 27.57
CA LEU A 12 13.51 -14.17 27.44
C LEU A 12 14.79 -14.03 26.63
N SER A 13 15.93 -14.23 27.29
CA SER A 13 17.23 -14.50 26.67
C SER A 13 17.54 -13.65 25.41
N HIS A 14 17.88 -12.37 25.62
CA HIS A 14 18.36 -11.44 24.57
C HIS A 14 17.39 -11.11 23.42
N VAL A 15 16.12 -11.53 23.49
CA VAL A 15 15.08 -11.18 22.51
C VAL A 15 13.96 -10.40 23.21
N PHE A 16 13.74 -9.16 22.79
CA PHE A 16 12.56 -8.40 23.21
C PHE A 16 11.37 -8.79 22.34
N VAL A 17 10.38 -9.45 22.93
CA VAL A 17 9.08 -9.69 22.29
C VAL A 17 8.09 -8.68 22.85
N ILE A 18 7.69 -7.72 22.02
CA ILE A 18 6.62 -6.77 22.35
C ILE A 18 5.31 -7.33 21.84
N GLN A 19 4.42 -7.74 22.76
CA GLN A 19 3.06 -8.14 22.42
C GLN A 19 2.12 -6.97 22.74
N ILE A 20 1.53 -6.37 21.69
CA ILE A 20 0.56 -5.28 21.85
C ILE A 20 -0.84 -5.89 21.89
N GLY A 21 -1.53 -5.78 23.03
CA GLY A 21 -2.90 -6.24 23.22
C GLY A 21 -3.79 -5.14 23.80
N ALA A 22 -5.09 -5.21 23.53
CA ALA A 22 -6.09 -4.37 24.19
C ALA A 22 -6.59 -5.09 25.46
N GLY A 23 -6.47 -4.47 26.63
CA GLY A 23 -6.86 -5.06 27.92
C GLY A 23 -7.51 -4.05 28.87
N LYS A 24 -8.21 -4.54 29.90
CA LYS A 24 -8.71 -3.71 31.02
C LYS A 24 -7.73 -3.81 32.19
N ILE A 25 -7.33 -2.66 32.72
CA ILE A 25 -6.46 -2.52 33.91
C ILE A 25 -7.28 -2.01 35.10
N SER A 26 -7.00 -2.52 36.30
CA SER A 26 -7.61 -2.02 37.55
C SER A 26 -6.96 -0.69 37.95
N GLU A 27 -7.59 0.05 38.87
CA GLU A 27 -7.00 1.29 39.43
C GLU A 27 -5.69 1.05 40.19
N THR A 28 -5.39 -0.21 40.53
CA THR A 28 -4.15 -0.66 41.16
C THR A 28 -3.11 -1.23 40.18
N GLY A 29 -3.37 -1.21 38.88
CA GLY A 29 -2.42 -1.66 37.84
C GLY A 29 -2.38 -3.16 37.57
N ASN A 30 -3.30 -3.95 38.14
CA ASN A 30 -3.38 -5.39 37.87
C ASN A 30 -4.18 -5.67 36.58
N ILE A 31 -3.71 -6.66 35.79
CA ILE A 31 -4.36 -7.12 34.56
C ILE A 31 -5.60 -7.93 34.94
N ILE A 32 -6.78 -7.53 34.43
CA ILE A 32 -8.06 -8.16 34.79
C ILE A 32 -8.67 -9.00 33.66
N ASP A 33 -8.28 -8.76 32.39
CA ASP A 33 -8.78 -9.52 31.25
C ASP A 33 -7.84 -9.37 30.03
N ASN A 34 -7.40 -10.50 29.45
CA ASN A 34 -6.52 -10.57 28.28
C ASN A 34 -7.27 -11.25 27.14
N GLN A 35 -7.99 -10.48 26.32
CA GLN A 35 -8.55 -10.99 25.09
C GLN A 35 -7.47 -10.96 24.00
N SER A 36 -6.95 -12.15 23.70
CA SER A 36 -6.02 -12.40 22.60
C SER A 36 -6.62 -11.95 21.27
N LEU A 37 -6.29 -10.73 20.84
CA LEU A 37 -6.37 -10.33 19.44
C LEU A 37 -5.02 -10.68 18.82
N HIS A 38 -5.06 -11.56 17.82
CA HIS A 38 -3.95 -12.07 17.03
C HIS A 38 -2.74 -11.12 16.94
N SER A 39 -1.59 -11.64 17.39
CA SER A 39 -0.30 -10.97 17.48
C SER A 39 0.10 -10.26 16.18
N ARG A 40 0.34 -8.94 16.26
CA ARG A 40 1.06 -8.19 15.24
C ARG A 40 2.48 -7.96 15.74
N PHE A 41 3.46 -8.63 15.13
CA PHE A 41 4.87 -8.39 15.39
C PHE A 41 5.31 -7.10 14.68
N VAL A 42 5.82 -6.12 15.44
CA VAL A 42 6.57 -4.98 14.90
C VAL A 42 8.02 -5.19 15.32
N SER A 43 8.89 -5.52 14.37
CA SER A 43 10.34 -5.63 14.63
C SER A 43 10.94 -4.22 14.63
N LEU A 44 11.33 -3.72 15.81
CA LEU A 44 12.12 -2.50 15.96
C LEU A 44 13.56 -2.90 16.33
N SER A 45 14.53 -2.57 15.47
CA SER A 45 15.95 -2.71 15.83
C SER A 45 16.36 -1.54 16.73
N PHE A 46 16.67 -1.84 17.98
CA PHE A 46 17.36 -0.91 18.88
C PHE A 46 18.87 -1.22 18.87
N LYS A 47 19.71 -0.18 18.88
CA LYS A 47 21.12 -0.35 19.26
C LYS A 47 21.14 -0.85 20.71
N ALA A 48 21.92 -1.90 21.00
CA ALA A 48 22.09 -2.40 22.34
C ALA A 48 22.69 -1.28 23.23
N TYR A 49 21.89 -0.74 24.14
CA TYR A 49 22.38 0.10 25.21
C TYR A 49 22.67 -0.82 26.42
N ASP A 50 23.78 -0.56 27.10
CA ASP A 50 24.09 -1.23 28.37
C ASP A 50 23.01 -0.89 29.40
N VAL A 51 22.19 -1.88 29.72
CA VAL A 51 21.01 -1.76 30.60
C VAL A 51 21.36 -1.83 32.09
N SER A 52 22.64 -1.98 32.45
CA SER A 52 23.10 -2.09 33.85
C SER A 52 22.85 -0.83 34.70
N SER A 53 22.51 0.30 34.08
CA SER A 53 22.29 1.61 34.73
C SER A 53 20.86 2.13 34.65
N ILE A 54 19.93 1.39 34.05
CA ILE A 54 18.52 1.81 33.96
C ILE A 54 17.84 1.54 35.30
N SER A 55 17.72 2.57 36.13
CA SER A 55 16.81 2.57 37.28
C SER A 55 15.38 2.29 36.79
N ALA A 56 14.59 1.54 37.56
CA ALA A 56 13.20 1.20 37.26
C ALA A 56 12.29 2.44 37.32
N SER A 57 12.50 3.39 36.42
CA SER A 57 11.56 4.45 36.12
C SER A 57 10.57 3.94 35.09
N LEU A 58 9.29 4.24 35.31
CA LEU A 58 8.24 4.09 34.31
C LEU A 58 8.68 4.87 33.06
N ILE A 59 9.06 4.15 32.00
CA ILE A 59 9.20 4.74 30.68
C ILE A 59 7.77 5.03 30.23
N GLU A 60 7.31 6.27 30.42
CA GLU A 60 6.12 6.75 29.74
C GLU A 60 6.42 6.82 28.25
N VAL A 61 6.10 5.75 27.53
CA VAL A 61 6.08 5.77 26.07
C VAL A 61 4.90 6.62 25.65
N HIS A 62 5.14 7.91 25.44
CA HIS A 62 4.21 8.77 24.73
C HIS A 62 4.15 8.30 23.28
N PHE A 63 3.18 7.45 22.98
CA PHE A 63 2.65 7.40 21.62
C PHE A 63 1.97 8.74 21.40
N SER A 64 2.68 9.69 20.79
CA SER A 64 2.02 10.75 20.08
C SER A 64 1.01 10.06 19.17
N ARG A 65 -0.28 10.30 19.39
CA ARG A 65 -1.28 10.05 18.36
C ARG A 65 -0.67 10.76 17.15
N PRO A 66 -0.32 10.06 16.05
CA PRO A 66 0.16 10.77 14.88
C PRO A 66 -0.91 11.82 14.64
N ASP A 67 -0.51 13.09 14.62
CA ASP A 67 -1.38 14.13 14.12
C ASP A 67 -2.01 13.53 12.87
N GLN A 68 -3.34 13.56 12.81
CA GLN A 68 -4.02 13.18 11.60
C GLN A 68 -3.74 14.27 10.57
N ASP A 69 -2.49 14.36 10.12
CA ASP A 69 -2.18 14.84 8.80
C ASP A 69 -2.88 13.83 7.90
N VAL A 70 -4.14 14.14 7.62
CA VAL A 70 -4.93 13.51 6.57
C VAL A 70 -4.20 13.89 5.30
N PHE A 71 -3.19 13.08 4.98
CA PHE A 71 -2.38 13.27 3.81
C PHE A 71 -3.31 13.13 2.60
N THR A 72 -3.46 14.18 1.81
CA THR A 72 -4.31 14.18 0.62
C THR A 72 -3.40 14.09 -0.60
N SER A 73 -3.41 12.93 -1.27
CA SER A 73 -2.70 12.79 -2.55
C SER A 73 -3.44 13.57 -3.64
N SER A 74 -2.68 14.19 -4.54
CA SER A 74 -3.24 14.92 -5.68
C SER A 74 -4.03 13.97 -6.58
N ALA A 75 -5.12 14.47 -7.18
CA ALA A 75 -5.84 13.73 -8.22
C ALA A 75 -5.12 13.74 -9.58
N ALA A 76 -4.18 14.68 -9.78
CA ALA A 76 -3.44 14.82 -11.03
C ALA A 76 -2.42 13.70 -11.20
N ILE A 77 -2.39 13.11 -12.40
CA ILE A 77 -1.42 12.06 -12.78
C ILE A 77 -0.01 12.66 -12.89
N LEU A 78 0.11 13.89 -13.39
CA LEU A 78 1.39 14.63 -13.44
C LEU A 78 1.54 15.51 -12.20
N ALA A 79 1.92 14.91 -11.09
CA ALA A 79 2.19 15.58 -9.83
C ALA A 79 3.23 14.80 -9.03
N GLU A 80 3.79 15.42 -8.01
CA GLU A 80 4.64 14.72 -7.05
C GLU A 80 3.79 13.81 -6.15
N GLY A 81 4.14 12.54 -6.08
CA GLY A 81 3.59 11.64 -5.06
C GLY A 81 4.20 11.95 -3.70
N LYS A 82 3.53 11.57 -2.62
CA LYS A 82 3.84 12.07 -1.29
C LYS A 82 3.85 10.99 -0.22
N LEU A 83 3.33 9.80 -0.52
CA LEU A 83 3.48 8.65 0.37
C LEU A 83 4.95 8.23 0.42
N THR A 84 5.40 7.94 1.63
CA THR A 84 6.76 7.46 1.86
C THR A 84 6.91 6.01 1.40
N LYS A 85 8.15 5.60 1.08
CA LYS A 85 8.50 4.20 0.79
C LYS A 85 7.93 3.23 1.83
N GLY A 86 8.15 3.53 3.11
CA GLY A 86 7.65 2.69 4.21
C GLY A 86 6.13 2.55 4.19
N ARG A 87 5.40 3.62 3.85
CA ARG A 87 3.94 3.57 3.78
C ARG A 87 3.44 2.71 2.62
N LEU A 88 4.08 2.80 1.45
CA LEU A 88 3.75 1.98 0.27
C LEU A 88 4.06 0.50 0.50
N ILE A 89 5.20 0.19 1.14
CA ILE A 89 5.58 -1.17 1.55
C ILE A 89 4.50 -1.74 2.47
N SER A 90 4.17 -1.04 3.56
CA SER A 90 3.16 -1.50 4.52
C SER A 90 1.80 -1.68 3.85
N PHE A 91 1.38 -0.75 2.98
CA PHE A 91 0.12 -0.86 2.27
C PHE A 91 0.04 -2.11 1.41
N LEU A 92 1.07 -2.42 0.61
CA LEU A 92 1.06 -3.65 -0.20
C LEU A 92 1.09 -4.91 0.67
N TRP A 93 1.94 -4.94 1.71
CA TRP A 93 2.12 -6.10 2.57
C TRP A 93 0.87 -6.41 3.42
N ASP A 94 0.18 -5.38 3.91
CA ASP A 94 -1.08 -5.49 4.66
C ASP A 94 -2.19 -6.19 3.84
N HIS A 95 -2.18 -5.99 2.52
CA HIS A 95 -3.15 -6.58 1.61
C HIS A 95 -2.69 -7.90 0.98
N HIS A 96 -1.39 -8.18 0.97
CA HIS A 96 -0.81 -9.43 0.49
C HIS A 96 0.32 -9.91 1.43
N PRO A 97 -0.05 -10.41 2.62
CA PRO A 97 0.93 -10.94 3.55
C PRO A 97 1.61 -12.16 2.96
N GLY A 98 2.92 -12.29 3.19
CA GLY A 98 3.73 -13.41 2.69
C GLY A 98 4.51 -13.11 1.40
N LEU A 99 4.37 -11.91 0.82
CA LEU A 99 5.31 -11.45 -0.20
C LEU A 99 6.74 -11.34 0.37
N ASP A 100 7.72 -11.70 -0.45
CA ASP A 100 9.13 -11.47 -0.11
C ASP A 100 9.39 -9.97 0.10
N VAL A 101 9.89 -9.62 1.27
CA VAL A 101 10.07 -8.21 1.68
C VAL A 101 11.07 -7.51 0.76
N SER A 102 12.15 -8.20 0.37
CA SER A 102 13.16 -7.62 -0.51
C SER A 102 12.59 -7.30 -1.90
N TYR A 103 11.69 -8.14 -2.41
CA TYR A 103 10.98 -7.91 -3.66
C TYR A 103 10.04 -6.71 -3.54
N VAL A 104 9.27 -6.61 -2.46
CA VAL A 104 8.36 -5.47 -2.21
C VAL A 104 9.14 -4.16 -2.14
N GLU A 105 10.25 -4.13 -1.41
CA GLU A 105 11.12 -2.96 -1.32
C GLU A 105 11.64 -2.52 -2.69
N ARG A 106 12.17 -3.46 -3.48
CA ARG A 106 12.65 -3.19 -4.85
C ARG A 106 11.53 -2.65 -5.75
N LEU A 107 10.33 -3.23 -5.66
CA LEU A 107 9.18 -2.79 -6.46
C LEU A 107 8.76 -1.36 -6.09
N VAL A 108 8.67 -1.05 -4.80
CA VAL A 108 8.34 0.30 -4.32
C VAL A 108 9.40 1.32 -4.77
N ASP A 109 10.69 0.98 -4.66
CA ASP A 109 11.79 1.83 -5.14
C ASP A 109 11.68 2.11 -6.64
N LEU A 110 11.31 1.10 -7.43
CA LEU A 110 11.09 1.26 -8.87
C LEU A 110 9.95 2.24 -9.15
N TYR A 111 8.80 2.09 -8.48
CA TYR A 111 7.67 3.01 -8.66
C TYR A 111 8.01 4.44 -8.28
N ILE A 112 8.67 4.67 -7.14
CA ILE A 112 9.08 6.02 -6.74
C ILE A 112 10.07 6.60 -7.76
N ARG A 113 11.17 5.89 -8.03
CA ARG A 113 12.26 6.40 -8.88
C ARG A 113 11.81 6.68 -10.31
N LEU A 114 11.10 5.75 -10.94
CA LEU A 114 10.70 5.88 -12.34
C LEU A 114 9.55 6.89 -12.51
N SER A 115 8.61 6.96 -11.55
CA SER A 115 7.52 7.93 -11.66
C SER A 115 8.06 9.35 -11.47
N ASN A 116 8.96 9.56 -10.50
CA ASN A 116 9.64 10.85 -10.32
C ASN A 116 10.42 11.28 -11.56
N ARG A 117 11.13 10.35 -12.22
CA ARG A 117 11.83 10.64 -13.49
C ARG A 117 10.86 11.05 -14.60
N ALA A 118 9.68 10.44 -14.66
CA ALA A 118 8.66 10.72 -15.67
C ALA A 118 7.79 11.95 -15.35
N GLY A 119 7.83 12.45 -14.11
CA GLY A 119 6.91 13.46 -13.59
C GLY A 119 5.51 12.92 -13.28
N VAL A 120 5.38 11.62 -13.04
CA VAL A 120 4.12 10.93 -12.71
C VAL A 120 4.01 10.77 -11.19
N ASN A 121 2.80 10.92 -10.66
CA ASN A 121 2.51 10.73 -9.24
C ASN A 121 2.64 9.24 -8.87
N HIS A 122 3.68 8.91 -8.08
CA HIS A 122 3.95 7.53 -7.67
C HIS A 122 2.88 6.94 -6.75
N ASP A 123 2.13 7.76 -6.01
CA ASP A 123 1.03 7.28 -5.17
C ASP A 123 -0.07 6.67 -6.06
N ILE A 124 -0.47 7.41 -7.10
CA ILE A 124 -1.48 6.97 -8.08
C ILE A 124 -0.99 5.72 -8.80
N ALA A 125 0.22 5.75 -9.38
CA ALA A 125 0.76 4.62 -10.12
C ALA A 125 0.86 3.36 -9.24
N PHE A 126 1.26 3.50 -7.98
CA PHE A 126 1.38 2.37 -7.07
C PHE A 126 0.01 1.80 -6.67
N VAL A 127 -0.97 2.63 -6.29
CA VAL A 127 -2.30 2.10 -5.93
C VAL A 127 -3.06 1.55 -7.14
N GLN A 128 -2.82 2.11 -8.33
CA GLN A 128 -3.36 1.58 -9.57
C GLN A 128 -2.77 0.20 -9.85
N MET A 129 -1.46 0.00 -9.67
CA MET A 129 -0.87 -1.33 -9.74
C MET A 129 -1.51 -2.31 -8.74
N CYS A 130 -1.75 -1.88 -7.50
CA CYS A 130 -2.45 -2.69 -6.52
C CYS A 130 -3.87 -3.05 -6.98
N HIS A 131 -4.57 -2.12 -7.63
CA HIS A 131 -5.90 -2.38 -8.21
C HIS A 131 -5.83 -3.41 -9.34
N GLU A 132 -5.01 -3.15 -10.36
CA GLU A 132 -4.91 -3.94 -11.59
C GLU A 132 -4.44 -5.38 -11.33
N THR A 133 -3.51 -5.55 -10.39
CA THR A 133 -2.93 -6.86 -10.07
C THR A 133 -3.66 -7.57 -8.92
N GLY A 134 -4.63 -6.90 -8.27
CA GLY A 134 -5.22 -7.37 -7.03
C GLY A 134 -4.19 -7.54 -5.92
N PHE A 135 -3.31 -6.55 -5.75
CA PHE A 135 -2.17 -6.53 -4.82
C PHE A 135 -1.15 -7.64 -5.13
N LEU A 136 -0.74 -7.76 -6.41
CA LEU A 136 0.18 -8.77 -6.91
C LEU A 136 -0.31 -10.23 -6.78
N LYS A 137 -1.63 -10.43 -6.69
CA LYS A 137 -2.22 -11.77 -6.63
C LYS A 137 -2.57 -12.33 -8.01
N PHE A 138 -2.66 -11.46 -9.03
CA PHE A 138 -2.86 -11.83 -10.44
C PHE A 138 -4.02 -12.82 -10.65
N ARG A 139 -5.22 -12.44 -10.22
CA ARG A 139 -6.41 -13.31 -10.24
C ARG A 139 -7.06 -13.46 -11.63
N GLY A 140 -6.56 -12.74 -12.63
CA GLY A 140 -7.10 -12.72 -13.99
C GLY A 140 -6.24 -13.46 -15.01
N ASP A 141 -6.32 -13.01 -16.25
CA ASP A 141 -5.57 -13.60 -17.38
C ASP A 141 -4.07 -13.31 -17.28
N VAL A 142 -3.69 -12.12 -16.82
CA VAL A 142 -2.29 -11.73 -16.58
C VAL A 142 -1.68 -12.57 -15.45
N LYS A 143 -0.47 -13.08 -15.67
CA LYS A 143 0.30 -13.91 -14.73
C LYS A 143 1.46 -13.15 -14.09
N PRO A 144 1.90 -13.55 -12.88
CA PRO A 144 2.96 -12.85 -12.15
C PRO A 144 4.29 -12.72 -12.91
N ASP A 145 4.66 -13.74 -13.70
CA ASP A 145 5.89 -13.81 -14.48
C ASP A 145 5.91 -12.88 -15.69
N GLN A 146 4.76 -12.34 -16.09
CA GLN A 146 4.66 -11.38 -17.19
C GLN A 146 5.17 -9.99 -16.82
N ASN A 147 5.37 -9.67 -15.53
CA ASN A 147 5.70 -8.32 -15.07
C ASN A 147 4.74 -7.23 -15.58
N ASN A 148 3.48 -7.59 -15.91
CA ASN A 148 2.50 -6.67 -16.44
C ASN A 148 1.61 -6.13 -15.30
N PHE A 149 2.07 -5.03 -14.72
CA PHE A 149 1.48 -4.45 -13.51
C PHE A 149 0.24 -3.57 -13.74
N CYS A 150 -0.16 -3.39 -15.00
CA CYS A 150 -1.23 -2.47 -15.41
C CYS A 150 -2.23 -3.09 -16.40
N GLY A 151 -2.17 -4.41 -16.61
CA GLY A 151 -3.09 -5.10 -17.52
C GLY A 151 -2.90 -4.74 -18.99
N LEU A 152 -1.73 -4.23 -19.39
CA LEU A 152 -1.49 -3.75 -20.76
C LEU A 152 -1.76 -4.84 -21.79
N GLY A 153 -2.72 -4.58 -22.67
CA GLY A 153 -3.11 -5.49 -23.76
C GLY A 153 -3.92 -6.71 -23.33
N ALA A 154 -4.23 -6.87 -22.04
CA ALA A 154 -5.18 -7.88 -21.59
C ALA A 154 -6.60 -7.42 -21.95
N VAL A 155 -7.38 -8.26 -22.62
CA VAL A 155 -8.74 -7.93 -23.09
C VAL A 155 -9.80 -8.89 -22.55
N GLY A 156 -9.42 -9.75 -21.59
CA GLY A 156 -10.25 -10.88 -21.14
C GLY A 156 -10.17 -12.07 -22.09
N ASN A 157 -10.98 -13.09 -21.82
CA ASN A 157 -11.11 -14.32 -22.62
C ASN A 157 -9.78 -15.05 -22.83
N HIS A 158 -8.96 -15.18 -21.78
CA HIS A 158 -7.68 -15.88 -21.81
C HIS A 158 -6.60 -15.21 -22.66
N ASN A 159 -6.76 -13.94 -23.03
CA ASN A 159 -5.67 -13.17 -23.61
C ASN A 159 -4.79 -12.59 -22.49
N PRO A 160 -3.55 -13.10 -22.30
CA PRO A 160 -2.70 -12.73 -21.16
C PRO A 160 -2.13 -11.31 -21.28
N GLY A 161 -2.33 -10.62 -22.41
CA GLY A 161 -1.76 -9.31 -22.66
C GLY A 161 -0.25 -9.34 -22.88
N GLN A 162 0.41 -8.20 -22.65
CA GLN A 162 1.86 -8.07 -22.84
C GLN A 162 2.65 -8.70 -21.70
N SER A 163 3.89 -9.08 -22.00
CA SER A 163 4.89 -9.52 -21.02
C SER A 163 6.13 -8.65 -21.14
N PHE A 164 6.72 -8.30 -20.00
CA PHE A 164 7.90 -7.46 -19.90
C PHE A 164 9.09 -8.25 -19.38
N PRO A 165 10.30 -8.02 -19.92
CA PRO A 165 11.48 -8.83 -19.63
C PRO A 165 12.00 -8.68 -18.20
N SER A 166 11.56 -7.66 -17.47
CA SER A 166 11.93 -7.43 -16.07
C SER A 166 10.86 -6.65 -15.33
N VAL A 167 10.92 -6.69 -13.99
CA VAL A 167 10.09 -5.86 -13.11
C VAL A 167 10.25 -4.38 -13.46
N GLU A 168 11.49 -3.92 -13.70
CA GLU A 168 11.77 -2.53 -14.07
C GLU A 168 11.11 -2.15 -15.40
N ALA A 169 11.17 -3.03 -16.41
CA ALA A 169 10.51 -2.79 -17.69
C ALA A 169 8.98 -2.74 -17.55
N GLY A 170 8.40 -3.60 -16.71
CA GLY A 170 6.97 -3.60 -16.42
C GLY A 170 6.48 -2.33 -15.70
N VAL A 171 7.23 -1.88 -14.70
CA VAL A 171 6.94 -0.62 -13.98
C VAL A 171 7.09 0.57 -14.91
N LEU A 172 8.14 0.60 -15.74
CA LEU A 172 8.34 1.66 -16.72
C LEU A 172 7.23 1.70 -17.78
N ALA A 173 6.73 0.53 -18.20
CA ALA A 173 5.60 0.43 -19.13
C ALA A 173 4.34 1.05 -18.55
N HIS A 174 4.03 0.71 -17.29
CA HIS A 174 2.91 1.27 -16.56
C HIS A 174 2.99 2.80 -16.47
N ILE A 175 4.12 3.33 -15.99
CA ILE A 175 4.33 4.77 -15.80
C ILE A 175 4.26 5.52 -17.14
N SER A 176 4.85 4.94 -18.19
CA SER A 176 4.81 5.51 -19.54
C SER A 176 3.39 5.54 -20.10
N HIS A 177 2.58 4.52 -19.83
CA HIS A 177 1.17 4.46 -20.23
C HIS A 177 0.33 5.53 -19.51
N LEU A 178 0.54 5.71 -18.20
CA LEU A 178 -0.06 6.79 -17.43
C LEU A 178 0.33 8.18 -17.97
N LYS A 179 1.62 8.41 -18.21
CA LYS A 179 2.10 9.67 -18.82
C LYS A 179 1.48 9.89 -20.19
N ALA A 180 1.24 8.82 -20.96
CA ALA A 180 0.62 8.95 -22.27
C ALA A 180 -0.81 9.48 -22.21
N TYR A 181 -1.60 9.03 -21.25
CA TYR A 181 -2.93 9.59 -20.98
C TYR A 181 -2.87 11.05 -20.50
N ALA A 182 -1.91 11.40 -19.66
CA ALA A 182 -1.87 12.71 -19.00
C ALA A 182 -1.12 13.81 -19.75
N SER A 183 -0.32 13.46 -20.76
CA SER A 183 0.57 14.42 -21.43
C SER A 183 0.70 14.19 -22.93
N THR A 184 1.01 15.26 -23.67
CA THR A 184 1.50 15.22 -25.05
C THR A 184 3.03 15.23 -25.14
N GLU A 185 3.74 15.33 -24.01
CA GLU A 185 5.21 15.26 -23.97
C GLU A 185 5.73 13.90 -24.45
N PRO A 186 6.99 13.83 -24.91
CA PRO A 186 7.64 12.55 -25.19
C PRO A 186 7.57 11.58 -24.01
N ILE A 187 7.39 10.29 -24.33
CA ILE A 187 7.48 9.18 -23.38
C ILE A 187 8.72 8.35 -23.71
N ASP A 188 9.24 7.62 -22.73
CA ASP A 188 10.41 6.75 -22.92
C ASP A 188 10.15 5.73 -24.03
N ALA A 189 10.91 5.86 -25.12
CA ALA A 189 10.73 5.06 -26.32
C ALA A 189 11.04 3.57 -26.05
N GLY A 190 10.24 2.68 -26.62
CA GLY A 190 10.49 1.23 -26.62
C GLY A 190 9.77 0.41 -25.53
N VAL A 191 9.06 1.06 -24.61
CA VAL A 191 8.42 0.35 -23.48
C VAL A 191 6.90 0.21 -23.65
N GLU A 192 6.25 1.16 -24.31
CA GLU A 192 4.79 1.20 -24.41
C GLU A 192 4.34 1.24 -25.88
N SER A 193 4.31 0.06 -26.51
CA SER A 193 3.94 -0.08 -27.93
C SER A 193 2.50 0.36 -28.23
N ARG A 194 1.63 0.47 -27.21
CA ARG A 194 0.21 0.83 -27.37
C ARG A 194 -0.06 2.35 -27.25
N ALA A 195 0.94 3.19 -27.03
CA ALA A 195 0.77 4.66 -26.97
C ALA A 195 0.08 5.20 -28.21
N ARG A 196 0.34 4.57 -29.36
CA ARG A 196 -0.28 4.89 -30.65
C ARG A 196 -1.81 4.77 -30.66
N PHE A 197 -2.40 4.02 -29.72
CA PHE A 197 -3.85 3.84 -29.60
C PHE A 197 -4.47 4.78 -28.56
N ILE A 198 -3.66 5.55 -27.84
CA ILE A 198 -4.12 6.50 -26.83
C ILE A 198 -4.22 7.88 -27.47
N VAL A 199 -5.34 8.56 -27.27
CA VAL A 199 -5.40 10.01 -27.49
C VAL A 199 -4.57 10.68 -26.40
N ARG A 200 -3.37 11.14 -26.75
CA ARG A 200 -2.40 11.72 -25.81
C ARG A 200 -2.98 12.93 -25.08
N GLY A 201 -2.75 13.02 -23.76
CA GLY A 201 -3.28 14.12 -22.94
C GLY A 201 -4.79 14.07 -22.68
N SER A 202 -5.47 12.96 -23.00
CA SER A 202 -6.91 12.80 -22.82
C SER A 202 -7.39 12.62 -21.37
N ALA A 203 -6.50 12.36 -20.41
CA ALA A 203 -6.85 12.18 -19.01
C ALA A 203 -5.75 12.74 -18.09
N THR A 204 -5.99 13.90 -17.49
CA THR A 204 -5.01 14.59 -16.63
C THR A 204 -5.11 14.17 -15.17
N THR A 205 -6.28 13.67 -14.74
CA THR A 205 -6.51 13.11 -13.40
C THR A 205 -6.80 11.61 -13.44
N PHE A 206 -6.64 10.91 -12.31
CA PHE A 206 -7.01 9.49 -12.26
C PHE A 206 -8.53 9.26 -12.44
N HIS A 207 -9.38 10.25 -12.19
CA HIS A 207 -10.82 10.14 -12.45
C HIS A 207 -11.10 10.09 -13.96
N ASP A 208 -10.35 10.84 -14.76
CA ASP A 208 -10.50 10.92 -16.22
C ASP A 208 -10.11 9.62 -16.94
N LEU A 209 -9.44 8.69 -16.25
CA LEU A 209 -9.12 7.35 -16.73
C LEU A 209 -10.36 6.46 -16.83
N THR A 210 -11.46 6.82 -16.14
CA THR A 210 -12.74 6.10 -16.24
C THR A 210 -13.26 6.13 -17.68
N GLY A 211 -13.54 4.96 -18.24
CA GLY A 211 -13.97 4.80 -19.64
C GLY A 211 -12.86 4.93 -20.68
N LYS A 212 -11.63 5.30 -20.28
CA LYS A 212 -10.47 5.40 -21.18
C LYS A 212 -9.46 4.29 -20.92
N TRP A 213 -9.05 4.13 -19.67
CA TRP A 213 -8.18 3.07 -19.21
C TRP A 213 -8.94 1.76 -19.01
N ALA A 214 -10.07 1.83 -18.30
CA ALA A 214 -10.95 0.71 -18.04
C ALA A 214 -12.39 1.08 -18.38
N THR A 215 -13.17 0.12 -18.87
CA THR A 215 -14.61 0.30 -19.18
C THR A 215 -15.48 0.38 -17.93
N ASP A 216 -14.93 0.08 -16.75
CA ASP A 216 -15.63 0.16 -15.48
C ASP A 216 -16.01 1.62 -15.16
N PRO A 217 -17.31 1.94 -15.00
CA PRO A 217 -17.76 3.30 -14.70
C PRO A 217 -17.32 3.81 -13.32
N HIS A 218 -16.86 2.93 -12.42
CA HIS A 218 -16.39 3.28 -11.08
C HIS A 218 -14.87 3.20 -10.95
N TYR A 219 -14.15 3.18 -12.07
CA TYR A 219 -12.69 3.02 -12.06
C TYR A 219 -12.00 4.11 -11.24
N GLY A 220 -12.26 5.38 -11.56
CA GLY A 220 -11.70 6.51 -10.82
C GLY A 220 -12.00 6.47 -9.32
N ASP A 221 -13.23 6.10 -8.95
CA ASP A 221 -13.65 6.00 -7.53
C ASP A 221 -12.90 4.91 -6.78
N LYS A 222 -12.60 3.78 -7.44
CA LYS A 222 -11.79 2.69 -6.86
C LYS A 222 -10.35 3.13 -6.62
N ILE A 223 -9.77 3.90 -7.55
CA ILE A 223 -8.43 4.48 -7.37
C ILE A 223 -8.44 5.51 -6.22
N ALA A 224 -9.43 6.41 -6.17
CA ALA A 224 -9.60 7.34 -5.05
C ALA A 224 -9.70 6.62 -3.70
N TYR A 225 -10.50 5.56 -3.63
CA TYR A 225 -10.65 4.75 -2.43
C TYR A 225 -9.33 4.15 -1.97
N LEU A 226 -8.55 3.57 -2.88
CA LEU A 226 -7.25 2.99 -2.55
C LEU A 226 -6.22 4.03 -2.14
N LEU A 227 -6.21 5.22 -2.78
CA LEU A 227 -5.38 6.35 -2.34
C LEU A 227 -5.73 6.76 -0.92
N ASN A 228 -7.00 6.94 -0.61
CA ASN A 228 -7.45 7.31 0.74
C ASN A 228 -7.07 6.25 1.78
N LEU A 229 -7.18 4.97 1.43
CA LEU A 229 -6.76 3.87 2.29
C LEU A 229 -5.24 3.86 2.51
N ALA A 230 -4.48 4.09 1.45
CA ALA A 230 -3.03 4.23 1.52
C ALA A 230 -2.62 5.44 2.36
N CYS A 231 -3.31 6.58 2.27
CA CYS A 231 -3.00 7.78 3.05
C CYS A 231 -3.39 7.66 4.53
N SER A 232 -4.55 7.09 4.85
CA SER A 232 -5.16 7.17 6.18
C SER A 232 -4.62 6.19 7.23
N GLY A 233 -3.69 5.30 6.89
CA GLY A 233 -3.17 4.33 7.89
C GLY A 233 -4.14 3.20 8.26
N SER A 234 -5.41 3.31 7.88
CA SER A 234 -6.51 2.68 8.63
C SER A 234 -7.14 1.54 7.85
N PHE A 235 -7.08 0.32 8.40
CA PHE A 235 -7.92 -0.79 7.94
C PHE A 235 -9.40 -0.41 8.13
N VAL A 236 -10.16 -0.26 7.05
CA VAL A 236 -11.63 -0.29 7.14
C VAL A 236 -12.01 -1.76 7.40
N ALA A 237 -12.26 -2.09 8.66
CA ALA A 237 -12.82 -3.38 9.03
C ALA A 237 -14.15 -3.55 8.30
N LYS A 238 -14.21 -4.48 7.35
CA LYS A 238 -15.44 -4.84 6.64
C LYS A 238 -16.41 -5.40 7.68
N GLN A 239 -17.40 -4.62 8.10
CA GLN A 239 -18.46 -5.13 8.97
C GLN A 239 -19.21 -6.22 8.20
N LYS A 240 -19.11 -7.48 8.66
CA LYS A 240 -20.04 -8.52 8.26
C LYS A 240 -21.40 -8.16 8.86
N SER A 241 -22.33 -7.71 8.02
CA SER A 241 -23.74 -7.62 8.40
C SER A 241 -24.27 -9.05 8.60
N THR A 242 -24.21 -9.55 9.83
CA THR A 242 -24.99 -10.73 10.21
C THR A 242 -26.41 -10.28 10.51
N ASN A 243 -27.26 -10.20 9.47
CA ASN A 243 -28.71 -10.19 9.69
C ASN A 243 -29.11 -11.61 10.09
N ARG A 244 -29.18 -11.86 11.40
CA ARG A 244 -29.99 -12.95 11.95
C ARG A 244 -31.42 -12.44 11.97
N PHE A 245 -32.22 -12.85 10.99
CA PHE A 245 -33.66 -12.82 11.13
C PHE A 245 -34.05 -13.93 12.11
N SER A 246 -34.66 -13.53 13.22
CA SER A 246 -35.48 -14.38 14.06
C SER A 246 -36.74 -14.78 13.29
N GLY A 247 -36.92 -16.09 13.12
CA GLY A 247 -38.16 -16.76 12.75
C GLY A 247 -38.25 -18.03 13.58
#